data_AF-A0A350PLT0-F1
#
_entry.id   AF-A0A350PLT0-F1
#
_cell.length_a   1.000
_cell.length_b   1.000
_cell.length_c   1.000
_cell.angle_alpha   90.00
_cell.angle_beta   90.00
_cell.angle_gamma   90.00
#
_symmetry.space_group_name_H-M   'P 1'
#
loop_
_entity.id
_entity.type
_entity.pdbx_description
1 polymer ?
#
loop_
_entity_poly.entity_id
_entity_poly.type
_entity_poly.pdbx_seq_one_letter_code
_entity_poly.pdbx_strand_id
1 'polypeptide(L)'
;MFFIIIFTQMILPVLFVIWFHVSEFKGRANFILQFLCTATFIGYTWVVGAQSWSSILIGFVIVLAFVLSVSTKIRRLPKKWGFRIESGWKDITFVITQSLILILFLPIVLFGLMGYSIDGSSDKSAIDLNFPLDQGVYIVGHGGSNPLINYHNVHDIQTYALDISKLNFLGIRALGIYPSELDKYAIFGDNLYSPCDGKIL
;
A
#
# COMPACT_ATOMS: atom_id res chain seq x y z
N MET A 1 13.95 -8.14 -9.38
CA MET A 1 13.00 -7.11 -8.90
C MET A 1 11.54 -7.58 -8.97
N PHE A 2 11.04 -8.02 -10.14
CA PHE A 2 9.64 -8.48 -10.28
C PHE A 2 9.22 -9.59 -9.30
N PHE A 3 10.03 -10.63 -9.09
CA PHE A 3 9.72 -11.69 -8.13
C PHE A 3 9.54 -11.17 -6.70
N ILE A 4 10.32 -10.16 -6.31
CA ILE A 4 10.21 -9.53 -4.98
C ILE A 4 8.84 -8.85 -4.88
N ILE A 5 8.41 -8.12 -5.92
CA ILE A 5 7.10 -7.46 -5.97
C ILE A 5 5.96 -8.48 -5.80
N ILE A 6 5.95 -9.56 -6.60
CA ILE A 6 4.92 -10.59 -6.49
C ILE A 6 4.92 -11.23 -5.11
N PHE A 7 6.11 -11.54 -4.58
CA PHE A 7 6.21 -12.14 -3.26
C PHE A 7 5.70 -11.20 -2.16
N THR A 8 6.13 -9.94 -2.14
CA THR A 8 5.79 -9.00 -1.06
C THR A 8 4.40 -8.39 -1.18
N GLN A 9 3.84 -8.26 -2.39
CA GLN A 9 2.54 -7.61 -2.61
C GLN A 9 1.40 -8.58 -2.89
N MET A 10 1.68 -9.84 -3.21
CA MET A 10 0.64 -10.85 -3.45
C MET A 10 0.76 -12.02 -2.49
N ILE A 11 1.90 -12.72 -2.49
CA ILE A 11 2.03 -13.98 -1.75
C ILE A 11 2.02 -13.74 -0.24
N LEU A 12 2.92 -12.91 0.27
CA LEU A 12 2.98 -12.60 1.71
C LEU A 12 1.66 -12.06 2.26
N PRO A 13 1.02 -11.02 1.70
CA PRO A 13 -0.20 -10.49 2.32
C PRO A 13 -1.35 -11.51 2.31
N VAL A 14 -1.44 -12.37 1.28
CA VAL A 14 -2.38 -13.51 1.30
C VAL A 14 -2.05 -14.49 2.43
N LEU A 15 -0.77 -14.83 2.63
CA LEU A 15 -0.35 -15.69 3.75
C LEU A 15 -0.67 -15.06 5.11
N PHE A 16 -0.50 -13.75 5.27
CA PHE A 16 -0.88 -13.01 6.48
C PHE A 16 -2.39 -13.06 6.73
N VAL A 17 -3.21 -12.88 5.69
CA VAL A 17 -4.69 -13.00 5.78
C VAL A 17 -5.10 -14.43 6.14
N ILE A 18 -4.52 -15.44 5.49
CA ILE A 18 -4.78 -16.86 5.79
C ILE A 18 -4.36 -17.15 7.23
N TRP A 19 -3.17 -16.74 7.64
CA TRP A 19 -2.67 -16.96 8.99
C TRP A 19 -3.60 -16.33 10.03
N PHE A 20 -4.03 -15.08 9.83
CA PHE A 20 -5.01 -14.45 10.71
C PHE A 20 -6.36 -15.21 10.73
N HIS A 21 -6.81 -15.71 9.58
CA HIS A 21 -8.06 -16.46 9.47
C HIS A 21 -8.02 -17.80 10.20
N VAL A 22 -6.93 -18.54 10.11
CA VAL A 22 -6.80 -19.87 10.73
C VAL A 22 -6.34 -19.81 12.18
N SER A 23 -5.73 -18.70 12.62
CA SER A 23 -5.28 -18.50 14.00
C SER A 23 -6.44 -18.59 14.99
N GLU A 24 -6.26 -19.39 16.04
CA GLU A 24 -7.13 -19.40 17.21
C GLU A 24 -6.56 -18.49 18.29
N PHE A 25 -7.39 -17.56 18.78
CA PHE A 25 -6.94 -16.50 19.68
C PHE A 25 -7.33 -16.80 21.12
N LYS A 26 -6.33 -17.13 21.93
CA LYS A 26 -6.54 -17.43 23.35
C LYS A 26 -6.94 -16.22 24.21
N GLY A 27 -6.65 -15.00 23.76
CA GLY A 27 -6.91 -13.77 24.49
C GLY A 27 -7.05 -12.54 23.60
N ARG A 28 -7.65 -11.46 24.15
CA ARG A 28 -7.86 -10.18 23.44
C ARG A 28 -6.56 -9.59 22.92
N ALA A 29 -5.50 -9.66 23.72
CA ALA A 29 -4.18 -9.13 23.38
C ALA A 29 -3.62 -9.79 22.11
N ASN A 30 -3.66 -11.12 22.04
CA ASN A 30 -3.12 -11.87 20.90
C ASN A 30 -3.87 -11.56 19.59
N PHE A 31 -5.20 -11.39 19.68
CA PHE A 31 -6.00 -11.01 18.52
C PHE A 31 -5.71 -9.60 18.05
N ILE A 32 -5.68 -8.62 18.96
CA ILE A 32 -5.36 -7.23 18.63
C ILE A 32 -3.96 -7.17 18.01
N LEU A 33 -3.00 -7.88 18.60
CA LEU A 33 -1.62 -7.90 18.12
C LEU A 33 -1.51 -8.48 16.70
N GLN A 34 -2.13 -9.64 16.42
CA GLN A 34 -2.10 -10.20 15.07
C GLN A 34 -2.93 -9.40 14.07
N PHE A 35 -4.06 -8.81 14.52
CA PHE A 35 -4.85 -7.89 13.71
C PHE A 35 -3.99 -6.69 13.28
N LEU A 36 -3.34 -6.02 14.23
CA LEU A 36 -2.49 -4.87 13.95
C LEU A 36 -1.32 -5.27 13.05
N CYS A 37 -0.68 -6.40 13.31
CA CYS A 37 0.41 -6.93 12.48
C CYS A 37 -0.05 -7.15 11.02
N THR A 38 -1.16 -7.88 10.83
CA THR A 38 -1.73 -8.19 9.51
C THR A 38 -2.18 -6.91 8.79
N ALA A 39 -2.90 -6.03 9.49
CA ALA A 39 -3.38 -4.77 8.96
C ALA A 39 -2.22 -3.85 8.55
N THR A 40 -1.17 -3.77 9.37
CA THR A 40 0.01 -2.95 9.09
C THR A 40 0.77 -3.50 7.89
N PHE A 41 0.93 -4.82 7.77
CA PHE A 41 1.59 -5.41 6.62
C PHE A 41 0.80 -5.18 5.32
N ILE A 42 -0.53 -5.34 5.35
CA ILE A 42 -1.39 -4.99 4.20
C ILE A 42 -1.30 -3.49 3.90
N GLY A 43 -1.35 -2.63 4.92
CA GLY A 43 -1.19 -1.18 4.78
C GLY A 43 0.13 -0.81 4.11
N TYR A 44 1.23 -1.48 4.46
CA TYR A 44 2.53 -1.32 3.80
C TYR A 44 2.46 -1.62 2.30
N THR A 45 1.77 -2.69 1.90
CA THR A 45 1.61 -3.01 0.47
C THR A 45 0.83 -1.95 -0.30
N TRP A 46 -0.07 -1.21 0.37
CA TRP A 46 -0.89 -0.16 -0.25
C TRP A 46 -0.21 1.20 -0.29
N VAL A 47 0.51 1.55 0.77
CA VAL A 47 1.15 2.87 0.92
C VAL A 47 2.49 2.92 0.18
N VAL A 48 3.26 1.82 0.20
CA VAL A 48 4.62 1.76 -0.36
C VAL A 48 4.71 0.81 -1.56
N GLY A 49 3.80 -0.15 -1.67
CA GLY A 49 3.86 -1.15 -2.72
C GLY A 49 3.49 -0.62 -4.11
N ALA A 50 4.26 -1.01 -5.11
CA ALA A 50 4.03 -0.77 -6.53
C ALA A 50 2.85 -1.60 -7.11
N GLN A 51 1.61 -1.30 -6.71
CA GLN A 51 0.38 -2.02 -7.09
C GLN A 51 0.15 -2.11 -8.61
N SER A 52 0.69 -1.17 -9.39
CA SER A 52 0.59 -1.16 -10.85
C SER A 52 1.28 -2.35 -11.54
N TRP A 53 2.18 -3.05 -10.84
CA TRP A 53 2.92 -4.20 -11.34
C TRP A 53 2.25 -5.55 -11.08
N SER A 54 1.49 -5.65 -9.98
CA SER A 54 0.83 -6.88 -9.52
C SER A 54 -0.67 -6.90 -9.87
N SER A 55 -1.31 -5.74 -9.86
CA SER A 55 -2.73 -5.42 -10.08
C SER A 55 -3.33 -4.80 -8.83
N ILE A 56 -3.82 -3.57 -8.95
CA ILE A 56 -4.55 -2.89 -7.87
C ILE A 56 -5.82 -3.66 -7.48
N LEU A 57 -6.43 -4.39 -8.42
CA LEU A 57 -7.62 -5.21 -8.15
C LEU A 57 -7.31 -6.36 -7.20
N ILE A 58 -6.14 -6.99 -7.36
CA ILE A 58 -5.67 -8.04 -6.43
C ILE A 58 -5.46 -7.43 -5.04
N GLY A 59 -4.88 -6.23 -4.97
CA GLY A 59 -4.79 -5.47 -3.71
C GLY A 59 -6.15 -5.30 -3.03
N PHE A 60 -7.19 -4.92 -3.78
CA PHE A 60 -8.55 -4.78 -3.23
C PHE A 60 -9.14 -6.12 -2.78
N VAL A 61 -8.92 -7.20 -3.52
CA VAL A 61 -9.36 -8.56 -3.12
C VAL A 61 -8.71 -8.99 -1.81
N ILE A 62 -7.42 -8.70 -1.61
CA ILE A 62 -6.71 -9.00 -0.36
C ILE A 62 -7.31 -8.21 0.81
N VAL A 63 -7.55 -6.91 0.63
CA VAL A 63 -8.18 -6.06 1.67
C VAL A 63 -9.57 -6.60 2.00
N LEU A 64 -10.37 -6.92 0.98
CA LEU A 64 -11.71 -7.47 1.17
C LEU A 64 -11.65 -8.81 1.94
N ALA A 65 -10.75 -9.72 1.55
CA ALA A 65 -10.54 -10.98 2.25
C ALA A 65 -10.14 -10.77 3.71
N PHE A 66 -9.28 -9.79 4.00
CA PHE A 66 -8.92 -9.42 5.36
C PHE A 66 -10.12 -8.90 6.15
N VAL A 67 -10.90 -7.97 5.58
CA VAL A 67 -12.11 -7.42 6.21
C VAL A 67 -13.13 -8.52 6.51
N LEU A 68 -13.35 -9.46 5.58
CA LEU A 68 -14.23 -10.61 5.78
C LEU A 68 -13.69 -11.55 6.87
N SER A 69 -12.38 -11.82 6.88
CA SER A 69 -11.73 -12.62 7.92
C SER A 69 -11.89 -12.00 9.30
N VAL A 70 -11.65 -10.69 9.43
CA VAL A 70 -11.88 -9.93 10.67
C VAL A 70 -13.35 -9.99 11.09
N SER A 71 -14.28 -9.74 10.16
CA SER A 71 -15.72 -9.76 10.43
C SER A 71 -16.20 -11.11 10.94
N THR A 72 -15.73 -12.21 10.33
CA THR A 72 -16.08 -13.57 10.77
C THR A 72 -15.49 -13.90 12.13
N LYS A 73 -14.24 -13.49 12.41
CA LYS A 73 -13.61 -13.69 13.72
C LYS A 73 -14.30 -12.90 14.82
N ILE A 74 -14.58 -11.60 14.60
CA ILE A 74 -15.27 -10.73 15.56
C ILE A 74 -16.62 -11.33 15.98
N ARG A 75 -17.39 -11.86 15.03
CA ARG A 75 -18.69 -12.51 15.30
C ARG A 75 -18.59 -13.78 16.14
N ARG A 76 -17.42 -14.44 16.15
CA ARG A 76 -17.16 -15.66 16.93
C ARG A 76 -16.43 -15.39 18.24
N LEU A 77 -16.11 -14.13 18.55
CA LEU A 77 -15.41 -13.80 19.79
C LEU A 77 -16.30 -14.08 21.01
N PRO A 78 -15.72 -14.62 22.10
CA PRO A 78 -16.48 -14.85 23.32
C PRO A 78 -16.93 -13.51 23.94
N LYS A 79 -18.17 -13.47 24.45
CA LYS A 79 -18.78 -12.26 25.05
C LYS A 79 -17.94 -11.69 26.21
N LYS A 80 -17.30 -12.56 26.98
CA LYS A 80 -16.32 -12.20 28.02
C LYS A 80 -14.98 -12.77 27.60
N TRP A 81 -14.04 -11.89 27.30
CA TRP A 81 -12.74 -12.27 26.79
C TRP A 81 -11.65 -11.54 27.57
N GLY A 82 -10.77 -12.31 28.20
CA GLY A 82 -9.73 -11.76 29.06
C GLY A 82 -8.62 -11.08 28.26
N PHE A 83 -8.01 -10.06 28.86
CA PHE A 83 -6.73 -9.53 28.41
C PHE A 83 -5.62 -10.36 29.08
N ARG A 84 -5.15 -11.40 28.40
CA ARG A 84 -4.11 -12.30 28.91
C ARG A 84 -3.13 -12.60 27.78
N ILE A 85 -1.86 -12.56 28.13
CA ILE A 85 -0.76 -13.11 27.33
C ILE A 85 -0.32 -14.35 28.10
N GLU A 86 -0.44 -15.52 27.50
CA GLU A 86 -0.02 -16.78 28.12
C GLU A 86 1.51 -16.91 28.07
N SER A 87 2.07 -17.64 29.04
CA SER A 87 3.52 -17.77 29.26
C SER A 87 4.15 -19.01 28.63
N GLY A 88 3.44 -19.69 27.73
CA GLY A 88 3.99 -20.84 26.99
C GLY A 88 5.01 -20.38 25.94
N TRP A 89 6.04 -21.20 25.65
CA TRP A 89 7.06 -20.89 24.63
C TRP A 89 6.45 -20.50 23.27
N LYS A 90 5.37 -21.18 22.84
CA LYS A 90 4.65 -20.87 21.59
C LYS A 90 3.95 -19.50 21.62
N ASP A 91 3.45 -19.09 22.78
CA ASP A 91 2.78 -17.81 22.95
C ASP A 91 3.82 -16.67 23.01
N ILE A 92 4.94 -16.91 23.69
CA ILE A 92 6.10 -15.99 23.73
C ILE A 92 6.64 -15.78 22.32
N THR A 93 6.92 -16.85 21.56
CA THR A 93 7.44 -16.71 20.19
C THR A 93 6.44 -16.00 19.29
N PHE A 94 5.15 -16.32 19.39
CA PHE A 94 4.10 -15.62 18.66
C PHE A 94 4.11 -14.12 18.94
N VAL A 95 4.08 -13.72 20.22
CA VAL A 95 4.07 -12.31 20.63
C VAL A 95 5.31 -11.59 20.14
N ILE A 96 6.49 -12.19 20.31
CA ILE A 96 7.76 -11.60 19.84
C ILE A 96 7.72 -11.42 18.33
N THR A 97 7.34 -12.45 17.57
CA THR A 97 7.29 -12.36 16.10
C THR A 97 6.31 -11.30 15.62
N GLN A 98 5.09 -11.24 16.15
CA GLN A 98 4.13 -10.19 15.76
C GLN A 98 4.63 -8.80 16.12
N SER A 99 5.22 -8.64 17.31
CA SER A 99 5.73 -7.35 17.78
C SER A 99 6.88 -6.86 16.92
N LEU A 100 7.80 -7.73 16.52
CA LEU A 100 8.91 -7.38 15.62
C LEU A 100 8.40 -6.94 14.25
N ILE A 101 7.43 -7.65 13.68
CA ILE A 101 6.81 -7.25 12.41
C ILE A 101 6.12 -5.89 12.56
N LEU A 102 5.36 -5.69 13.64
CA LEU A 102 4.68 -4.42 13.88
C LEU A 102 5.67 -3.26 14.05
N ILE A 103 6.73 -3.45 14.84
CA ILE A 103 7.80 -2.46 15.05
C ILE A 103 8.51 -2.13 13.73
N LEU A 104 8.67 -3.11 12.83
CA LEU A 104 9.29 -2.89 11.54
C LEU A 104 8.38 -2.12 10.57
N PHE A 105 7.12 -2.57 10.39
CA PHE A 105 6.27 -2.05 9.32
C PHE A 105 5.42 -0.84 9.73
N LEU A 106 5.04 -0.70 11.00
CA LEU A 106 4.18 0.40 11.43
C LEU A 106 4.82 1.78 11.19
N PRO A 107 6.09 2.02 11.56
CA PRO A 107 6.74 3.30 11.26
C PRO A 107 6.83 3.58 9.77
N ILE A 108 7.07 2.55 8.95
CA ILE A 108 7.15 2.68 7.48
C ILE A 108 5.80 3.11 6.92
N VAL A 109 4.71 2.49 7.34
CA VAL A 109 3.35 2.86 6.91
C VAL A 109 3.01 4.28 7.34
N LEU A 110 3.28 4.63 8.60
CA LEU A 110 2.99 5.96 9.12
C LEU A 110 3.80 7.04 8.39
N PHE A 111 5.10 6.80 8.18
CA PHE A 111 5.94 7.73 7.43
C PHE A 111 5.47 7.85 5.97
N GLY A 112 5.13 6.74 5.30
CA GLY A 112 4.58 6.77 3.95
C GLY A 112 3.27 7.56 3.87
N LEU A 113 2.36 7.37 4.83
CA LEU A 113 1.10 8.11 4.92
C LEU A 113 1.29 9.61 5.11
N MET A 114 2.29 10.02 5.90
CA MET A 114 2.65 11.45 6.06
C MET A 114 3.05 12.09 4.72
N GLY A 115 3.56 11.29 3.77
CA GLY A 115 3.94 11.76 2.42
C GLY A 115 2.78 12.21 1.54
N TYR A 116 1.53 11.82 1.86
CA TYR A 116 0.35 12.29 1.14
C TYR A 116 -0.14 13.67 1.61
N SER A 117 0.46 14.19 2.68
CA SER A 117 0.22 15.55 3.15
C SER A 117 1.42 16.43 2.83
N ILE A 118 1.16 17.66 2.41
CA ILE A 118 2.18 18.71 2.40
C ILE A 118 2.23 19.25 3.82
N ASP A 119 3.41 19.27 4.43
CA ASP A 119 3.56 19.85 5.76
C ASP A 119 3.19 21.34 5.68
N GLY A 120 2.26 21.79 6.54
CA GLY A 120 1.78 23.17 6.56
C GLY A 120 2.86 24.19 6.94
N SER A 121 4.07 23.71 7.25
CA SER A 121 5.29 24.48 7.48
C SER A 121 5.90 25.04 6.19
N SER A 122 5.47 24.59 5.00
CA SER A 122 5.90 25.22 3.76
C SER A 122 5.15 26.56 3.59
N ASP A 123 5.85 27.67 3.79
CA ASP A 123 5.35 29.04 3.49
C ASP A 123 4.98 29.26 2.01
N LYS A 124 5.14 28.24 1.16
CA LYS A 124 4.83 28.28 -0.27
C LYS A 124 3.37 27.89 -0.47
N SER A 125 2.58 28.80 -1.02
CA SER A 125 1.24 28.48 -1.52
C SER A 125 1.33 27.39 -2.60
N ALA A 126 0.61 26.29 -2.41
CA ALA A 126 0.44 25.29 -3.46
C ALA A 126 -0.23 25.96 -4.68
N ILE A 127 0.27 25.65 -5.88
CA ILE A 127 -0.37 26.05 -7.14
C ILE A 127 -1.39 24.98 -7.48
N ASP A 128 -2.63 25.39 -7.71
CA ASP A 128 -3.68 24.47 -8.17
C ASP A 128 -3.43 24.14 -9.65
N LEU A 129 -3.18 22.87 -9.93
CA LEU A 129 -2.88 22.34 -11.25
C LEU A 129 -3.94 21.32 -11.63
N ASN A 130 -4.45 21.42 -12.85
CA ASN A 130 -5.31 20.39 -13.40
C ASN A 130 -4.51 19.11 -13.64
N PHE A 131 -5.16 17.96 -13.45
CA PHE A 131 -4.54 16.69 -13.80
C PHE A 131 -4.31 16.64 -15.33
N PRO A 132 -3.07 16.37 -15.80
CA PRO A 132 -2.69 16.61 -17.20
C PRO A 132 -3.06 15.47 -18.16
N LEU A 133 -3.71 14.41 -17.67
CA LEU A 133 -4.16 13.28 -18.48
C LEU A 133 -5.70 13.22 -18.42
N ASP A 134 -6.33 12.93 -19.54
CA ASP A 134 -7.79 12.82 -19.63
C ASP A 134 -8.22 11.34 -19.72
N GLN A 135 -9.46 11.03 -19.33
CA GLN A 135 -10.13 9.73 -19.47
C GLN A 135 -9.32 8.50 -19.02
N GLY A 136 -9.73 7.88 -17.91
CA GLY A 136 -9.22 6.57 -17.48
C GLY A 136 -8.92 6.51 -15.99
N VAL A 137 -8.26 5.42 -15.59
CA VAL A 137 -7.80 5.22 -14.22
C VAL A 137 -6.28 5.29 -14.20
N TYR A 138 -5.76 6.16 -13.35
CA TYR A 138 -4.33 6.42 -13.23
C TYR A 138 -3.87 6.12 -11.81
N ILE A 139 -2.60 5.75 -11.69
CA ILE A 139 -1.93 5.54 -10.41
C ILE A 139 -0.62 6.31 -10.39
N VAL A 140 -0.34 6.94 -9.26
CA VAL A 140 0.96 7.58 -8.99
C VAL A 140 1.91 6.51 -8.47
N GLY A 141 2.97 6.22 -9.23
CA GLY A 141 4.02 5.28 -8.84
C GLY A 141 5.05 5.90 -7.91
N HIS A 142 5.41 7.16 -8.17
CA HIS A 142 6.23 7.99 -7.29
C HIS A 142 5.58 9.36 -7.16
N GLY A 143 5.41 9.82 -5.93
CA GLY A 143 4.80 11.11 -5.64
C GLY A 143 4.59 11.32 -4.14
N GLY A 144 4.29 12.55 -3.75
CA GLY A 144 4.19 12.95 -2.35
C GLY A 144 5.44 13.66 -1.82
N SER A 145 5.40 14.00 -0.54
CA SER A 145 6.31 14.95 0.12
C SER A 145 7.53 14.31 0.81
N ASN A 146 7.74 12.99 0.66
CA ASN A 146 8.83 12.30 1.33
C ASN A 146 9.51 11.24 0.43
N PRO A 147 10.74 10.81 0.77
CA PRO A 147 11.54 9.95 -0.09
C PRO A 147 11.10 8.47 -0.06
N LEU A 148 10.23 8.07 0.87
CA LEU A 148 9.77 6.68 0.95
C LEU A 148 8.78 6.35 -0.17
N ILE A 149 7.91 7.30 -0.52
CA ILE A 149 6.90 7.12 -1.58
C ILE A 149 7.22 7.92 -2.85
N ASN A 150 8.14 8.90 -2.78
CA ASN A 150 8.57 9.68 -3.93
C ASN A 150 10.09 9.62 -4.10
N TYR A 151 10.57 8.87 -5.09
CA TYR A 151 12.01 8.80 -5.39
C TYR A 151 12.59 10.17 -5.73
N HIS A 152 11.80 11.08 -6.31
CA HIS A 152 12.26 12.41 -6.71
C HIS A 152 12.38 13.40 -5.55
N ASN A 153 11.85 13.07 -4.36
CA ASN A 153 11.84 13.99 -3.22
C ASN A 153 13.25 14.39 -2.77
N VAL A 154 14.25 13.53 -3.00
CA VAL A 154 15.66 13.82 -2.67
C VAL A 154 16.34 14.79 -3.63
N HIS A 155 15.66 15.20 -4.71
CA HIS A 155 16.17 16.15 -5.70
C HIS A 155 15.45 17.49 -5.58
N ASP A 156 16.19 18.59 -5.39
CA ASP A 156 15.61 19.93 -5.13
C ASP A 156 14.65 20.43 -6.22
N ILE A 157 14.93 20.10 -7.49
CA ILE A 157 14.13 20.57 -8.64
C ILE A 157 12.93 19.64 -8.89
N GLN A 158 13.02 18.38 -8.46
CA GLN A 158 12.01 17.36 -8.70
C GLN A 158 11.29 16.94 -7.42
N THR A 159 11.40 17.71 -6.34
CA THR A 159 10.97 17.30 -4.98
C THR A 159 9.53 16.81 -4.91
N TYR A 160 8.67 17.34 -5.79
CA TYR A 160 7.25 17.00 -5.93
C TYR A 160 6.88 16.46 -7.31
N ALA A 161 7.86 15.99 -8.09
CA ALA A 161 7.60 15.34 -9.37
C ALA A 161 6.76 14.06 -9.15
N LEU A 162 5.93 13.76 -10.14
CA LEU A 162 5.01 12.63 -10.13
C LEU A 162 5.32 11.68 -11.29
N ASP A 163 5.50 10.41 -10.97
CA ASP A 163 5.45 9.34 -11.95
C ASP A 163 4.03 8.80 -12.04
N ILE A 164 3.38 8.99 -13.18
CA ILE A 164 1.98 8.61 -13.39
C ILE A 164 1.91 7.46 -14.40
N SER A 165 1.14 6.43 -14.08
CA SER A 165 0.83 5.32 -14.99
C SER A 165 -0.67 5.17 -15.17
N LYS A 166 -1.12 4.97 -16.40
CA LYS A 166 -2.49 4.52 -16.66
C LYS A 166 -2.61 3.03 -16.35
N LEU A 167 -3.77 2.61 -15.86
CA LEU A 167 -4.12 1.23 -15.63
C LEU A 167 -5.05 0.73 -16.73
N ASN A 168 -4.82 -0.49 -17.20
CA ASN A 168 -5.79 -1.19 -18.04
C ASN A 168 -6.93 -1.80 -17.19
N PHE A 169 -7.86 -2.51 -17.84
CA PHE A 169 -9.02 -3.12 -17.17
C PHE A 169 -8.65 -4.19 -16.12
N LEU A 170 -7.42 -4.72 -16.14
CA LEU A 170 -6.90 -5.66 -15.14
C LEU A 170 -6.23 -4.93 -13.96
N GLY A 171 -6.21 -3.60 -13.96
CA GLY A 171 -5.60 -2.80 -12.89
C GLY A 171 -4.07 -2.81 -12.91
N ILE A 172 -3.44 -3.13 -14.04
CA ILE A 172 -1.99 -3.14 -14.25
C ILE A 172 -1.57 -2.10 -15.29
N ARG A 173 -0.32 -1.63 -15.20
CA ARG A 173 0.21 -0.59 -16.10
C ARG A 173 0.45 -1.07 -17.54
N ALA A 174 0.68 -2.37 -17.73
CA ALA A 174 1.04 -2.94 -19.02
C ALA A 174 0.66 -4.43 -19.12
N LEU A 175 0.44 -4.93 -20.33
CA LEU A 175 0.31 -6.36 -20.61
C LEU A 175 1.70 -7.02 -20.67
N GLY A 176 2.15 -7.52 -19.52
CA GLY A 176 3.47 -8.12 -19.35
C GLY A 176 4.34 -7.36 -18.35
N ILE A 177 5.49 -7.92 -18.01
CA ILE A 177 6.35 -7.39 -16.95
C ILE A 177 7.23 -6.25 -17.48
N TYR A 178 8.00 -6.52 -18.53
CA TYR A 178 8.85 -5.55 -19.23
C TYR A 178 8.68 -5.75 -20.74
N PRO A 179 7.48 -5.47 -21.29
CA PRO A 179 7.28 -5.63 -22.72
C PRO A 179 8.16 -4.64 -23.49
N SER A 180 8.73 -5.11 -24.60
CA SER A 180 9.49 -4.25 -25.52
C SER A 180 8.56 -3.44 -26.43
N GLU A 181 7.33 -3.93 -26.64
CA GLU A 181 6.32 -3.27 -27.46
C GLU A 181 5.59 -2.20 -26.64
N LEU A 182 5.57 -0.97 -27.15
CA LEU A 182 5.05 0.19 -26.43
C LEU A 182 3.52 0.16 -26.27
N ASP A 183 2.82 -0.39 -27.26
CA ASP A 183 1.37 -0.56 -27.27
C ASP A 183 0.83 -1.48 -26.15
N LYS A 184 1.70 -2.26 -25.51
CA LYS A 184 1.36 -3.04 -24.32
C LYS A 184 1.22 -2.19 -23.06
N TYR A 185 1.74 -0.96 -23.04
CA TYR A 185 1.58 -0.04 -21.92
C TYR A 185 0.26 0.72 -22.06
N ALA A 186 -0.56 0.71 -21.02
CA ALA A 186 -1.92 1.28 -21.08
C ALA A 186 -1.93 2.79 -21.35
N ILE A 187 -0.84 3.50 -21.01
CA ILE A 187 -0.70 4.95 -21.20
C ILE A 187 -0.14 5.33 -22.58
N PHE A 188 0.37 4.37 -23.36
CA PHE A 188 1.04 4.68 -24.61
C PHE A 188 0.07 5.25 -25.65
N GLY A 189 0.42 6.39 -26.22
CA GLY A 189 -0.42 7.11 -27.19
C GLY A 189 -1.47 8.03 -26.58
N ASP A 190 -1.56 8.14 -25.25
CA ASP A 190 -2.43 9.11 -24.59
C ASP A 190 -1.97 10.56 -24.81
N ASN A 191 -2.92 11.48 -24.88
CA ASN A 191 -2.65 12.90 -24.94
C ASN A 191 -2.27 13.44 -23.55
N LEU A 192 -1.23 14.27 -23.52
CA LEU A 192 -0.84 15.07 -22.36
C LEU A 192 -1.31 16.52 -22.57
N TYR A 193 -2.12 17.00 -21.65
CA TYR A 193 -2.67 18.35 -21.68
C TYR A 193 -1.88 19.27 -20.74
N SER A 194 -1.90 20.57 -21.03
CA SER A 194 -1.33 21.55 -20.12
C SER A 194 -2.11 21.54 -18.80
N PRO A 195 -1.45 21.39 -17.64
CA PRO A 195 -2.12 21.39 -16.34
C PRO A 195 -2.55 22.80 -15.90
N CYS A 196 -2.12 23.85 -16.60
CA CYS A 196 -2.44 25.24 -16.31
C CYS A 196 -2.52 26.08 -17.59
N ASP A 197 -3.12 27.27 -17.46
CA ASP A 197 -3.10 28.28 -18.51
C ASP A 197 -1.70 28.89 -18.65
N GLY A 198 -1.28 29.12 -19.89
CA GLY A 198 0.03 29.70 -20.17
C GLY A 198 0.25 29.95 -21.65
N LYS A 199 1.36 30.62 -21.96
CA LYS A 199 1.80 30.85 -23.34
C LYS A 199 3.00 29.96 -23.64
N ILE A 200 2.89 29.14 -24.68
CA ILE A 200 4.01 28.40 -25.24
C ILE A 200 4.90 29.41 -25.99
N LEU A 201 6.19 29.47 -25.65
CA LEU A 201 7.18 30.36 -26.26
C LEU A 201 8.08 29.60 -27.23
#